data_AF-A0A7L2K6A5-F1
#
_entry.id   AF-A0A7L2K6A5-F1
#
_cell.length_a   1.000
_cell.length_b   1.000
_cell.length_c   1.000
_cell.angle_alpha   90.00
_cell.angle_beta   90.00
_cell.angle_gamma   90.00
#
_symmetry.space_group_name_H-M   'P 1'
#
loop_
_entity.id
_entity.type
_entity.pdbx_description
1 polymer ?
#
loop_
_entity_poly.entity_id
_entity_poly.type
_entity_poly.pdbx_seq_one_letter_code
_entity_poly.pdbx_strand_id
1 'polypeptide(L)'
;QDLLQKYSYIRKTRPDGNCFYRAFGFAHLEALLEDGQELQRCDRCISGVSRCVTGVSPQLMELIERVERRVPLPELLAAFNEPATSDYLVVYLRLLTSGCLQRHRRFFEQFLEGGRSIKEFCQQVLTPGTPGEPCLGYLGDLCDRYMDRGEGGATNPHVFPEGSQPRVCLLYRPGHYDILYK
;
A
#
# COMPACT_ATOMS: atom_id res chain seq x y z
N GLN A 1 -12.36 -20.89 -7.07
CA GLN A 1 -13.67 -21.18 -6.45
C GLN A 1 -13.72 -20.64 -5.01
N ASP A 2 -12.70 -20.88 -4.17
CA ASP A 2 -12.64 -20.32 -2.80
C ASP A 2 -12.74 -18.78 -2.73
N LEU A 3 -12.02 -18.05 -3.59
CA LEU A 3 -12.13 -16.57 -3.65
C LEU A 3 -13.54 -16.06 -3.94
N LEU A 4 -14.30 -16.77 -4.78
CA LEU A 4 -15.67 -16.37 -5.15
C LEU A 4 -16.65 -16.50 -3.99
N GLN A 5 -16.31 -17.26 -2.94
CA GLN A 5 -17.12 -17.33 -1.73
C GLN A 5 -16.87 -16.16 -0.77
N LYS A 6 -15.74 -15.45 -0.95
CA LYS A 6 -15.25 -14.41 -0.02
C LYS A 6 -15.29 -13.01 -0.62
N TYR A 7 -15.26 -12.89 -1.95
CA TYR A 7 -15.13 -11.64 -2.68
C TYR A 7 -16.01 -11.63 -3.93
N SER A 8 -16.73 -10.52 -4.13
CA SER A 8 -17.64 -10.32 -5.26
C SER A 8 -16.98 -9.58 -6.42
N TYR A 9 -15.98 -8.73 -6.16
CA TYR A 9 -15.34 -7.91 -7.20
C TYR A 9 -13.82 -7.90 -7.12
N ILE A 10 -13.19 -7.61 -8.26
CA ILE A 10 -11.75 -7.43 -8.39
C ILE A 10 -11.46 -6.16 -9.21
N ARG A 11 -10.53 -5.33 -8.74
CA ARG A 11 -9.97 -4.22 -9.51
C ARG A 11 -8.53 -4.55 -9.88
N LYS A 12 -8.28 -4.66 -11.17
CA LYS A 12 -6.95 -4.97 -11.70
C LYS A 12 -6.06 -3.74 -11.69
N THR A 13 -4.77 -3.92 -11.40
CA THR A 13 -3.76 -2.86 -11.60
C THR A 13 -2.86 -3.16 -12.78
N ARG A 14 -2.12 -2.14 -13.24
CA ARG A 14 -1.11 -2.29 -14.31
C ARG A 14 0.05 -3.19 -13.83
N PRO A 15 0.55 -4.13 -14.66
CA PRO A 15 1.71 -4.96 -14.32
C PRO A 15 3.04 -4.25 -14.66
N ASP A 16 3.34 -3.17 -13.94
CA ASP A 16 4.51 -2.29 -14.20
C ASP A 16 5.59 -2.35 -13.10
N GLY A 17 5.53 -3.37 -12.24
CA GLY A 17 6.43 -3.50 -11.08
C GLY A 17 6.08 -2.56 -9.91
N ASN A 18 5.05 -1.72 -10.04
CA ASN A 18 4.52 -0.86 -8.99
C ASN A 18 3.13 -1.29 -8.51
N CYS A 19 2.62 -2.43 -9.01
CA CYS A 19 1.27 -2.93 -8.76
C CYS A 19 0.91 -3.00 -7.26
N PHE A 20 1.85 -3.40 -6.40
CA PHE A 20 1.64 -3.37 -4.94
C PHE A 20 1.30 -1.96 -4.43
N TYR A 21 2.18 -0.99 -4.64
CA TYR A 21 1.99 0.39 -4.20
C TYR A 21 0.76 1.04 -4.82
N ARG A 22 0.46 0.72 -6.09
CA ARG A 22 -0.76 1.24 -6.75
C ARG A 22 -2.02 0.62 -6.15
N ALA A 23 -2.06 -0.70 -5.99
CA ALA A 23 -3.21 -1.41 -5.44
C ALA A 23 -3.47 -0.95 -3.99
N PHE A 24 -2.42 -0.97 -3.17
CA PHE A 24 -2.45 -0.51 -1.79
C PHE A 24 -2.89 0.96 -1.68
N GLY A 25 -2.22 1.86 -2.41
CA GLY A 25 -2.49 3.29 -2.36
C GLY A 25 -3.93 3.62 -2.75
N PHE A 26 -4.42 3.04 -3.85
CA PHE A 26 -5.81 3.28 -4.26
C PHE A 26 -6.82 2.73 -3.26
N ALA A 27 -6.69 1.46 -2.87
CA ALA A 27 -7.64 0.82 -1.97
C ALA A 27 -7.70 1.52 -0.60
N HIS A 28 -6.57 2.06 -0.13
CA HIS A 28 -6.54 2.83 1.10
C HIS A 28 -7.23 4.19 0.96
N LEU A 29 -6.95 4.95 -0.10
CA LEU A 29 -7.62 6.23 -0.36
C LEU A 29 -9.13 6.05 -0.54
N GLU A 30 -9.56 4.98 -1.23
CA GLU A 30 -10.95 4.58 -1.37
C GLU A 30 -11.61 4.29 -0.01
N ALA A 31 -10.94 3.53 0.88
CA ALA A 31 -11.44 3.27 2.23
C ALA A 31 -11.55 4.55 3.10
N LEU A 32 -10.65 5.52 2.91
CA LEU A 32 -10.69 6.79 3.63
C LEU A 32 -11.85 7.70 3.21
N LEU A 33 -12.43 7.53 2.01
CA LEU A 33 -13.65 8.24 1.61
C LEU A 33 -14.84 7.90 2.52
N GLU A 34 -14.86 6.68 3.06
CA GLU A 34 -15.95 6.15 3.89
C GLU A 34 -15.70 6.34 5.40
N ASP A 35 -14.44 6.52 5.83
CA ASP A 35 -14.07 6.66 7.23
C ASP A 35 -13.41 8.00 7.57
N GLY A 36 -14.23 8.93 8.06
CA GLY A 36 -13.78 10.26 8.48
C GLY A 36 -12.86 10.29 9.70
N GLN A 37 -12.92 9.28 10.59
CA GLN A 37 -12.05 9.24 11.77
C GLN A 37 -10.63 8.80 11.37
N GLU A 38 -10.53 7.77 10.53
CA GLU A 38 -9.24 7.37 9.98
C GLU A 38 -8.65 8.43 9.06
N LEU A 39 -9.47 9.15 8.28
CA LEU A 39 -9.00 10.28 7.50
C LEU A 39 -8.30 11.34 8.37
N GLN A 40 -8.88 11.71 9.53
CA GLN A 40 -8.25 12.64 10.48
C GLN A 40 -7.00 12.07 11.16
N ARG A 41 -6.89 10.75 11.24
CA ARG A 41 -5.71 10.08 11.77
C ARG A 41 -4.58 10.04 10.73
N CYS A 42 -4.91 9.69 9.49
CA CYS A 42 -4.03 9.69 8.34
C CYS A 42 -3.52 11.08 8.01
N ASP A 43 -4.35 12.12 8.05
CA ASP A 43 -3.90 13.51 7.82
C ASP A 43 -2.76 13.91 8.78
N ARG A 44 -2.84 13.53 10.06
CA ARG A 44 -1.74 13.73 11.02
C ARG A 44 -0.46 12.97 10.67
N CYS A 45 -0.58 11.76 10.11
CA CYS A 45 0.56 10.98 9.65
C CYS A 45 1.16 11.54 8.34
N ILE A 46 0.31 11.86 7.36
CA ILE A 46 0.67 12.39 6.05
C ILE A 46 1.32 13.77 6.21
N SER A 47 0.74 14.66 7.02
CA SER A 47 1.34 15.95 7.37
C SER A 47 2.69 15.78 8.10
N GLY A 48 2.81 14.80 9.00
CA GLY A 48 4.07 14.48 9.67
C GLY A 48 5.16 14.00 8.69
N VAL A 49 4.80 13.18 7.72
CA VAL A 49 5.72 12.68 6.68
C VAL A 49 6.04 13.74 5.63
N SER A 50 5.05 14.55 5.25
CA SER A 50 5.20 15.69 4.33
C SER A 50 6.23 16.70 4.86
N ARG A 51 6.33 16.85 6.18
CA ARG A 51 7.37 17.67 6.83
C ARG A 51 8.76 17.04 6.79
N CYS A 52 8.86 15.72 6.71
CA CYS A 52 10.12 14.97 6.65
C CYS A 52 10.64 14.78 5.22
N VAL A 53 9.74 14.73 4.23
CA VAL A 53 10.06 14.64 2.80
C VAL A 53 10.00 16.04 2.22
N THR A 54 11.15 16.70 2.08
CA THR A 54 11.23 18.02 1.44
C THR A 54 10.66 17.94 0.02
N GLY A 55 9.55 18.66 -0.23
CA GLY A 55 8.97 18.78 -1.58
C GLY A 55 7.93 17.72 -1.93
N VAL A 56 6.88 17.56 -1.10
CA VAL A 56 5.69 16.81 -1.51
C VAL A 56 5.14 17.41 -2.80
N SER A 57 4.96 16.56 -3.82
CA SER A 57 4.51 16.99 -5.14
C SER A 57 3.08 17.57 -5.05
N PRO A 58 2.79 18.67 -5.78
CA PRO A 58 1.44 19.26 -5.81
C PRO A 58 0.35 18.25 -6.21
N GLN A 59 0.68 17.31 -7.08
CA GLN A 59 -0.22 16.26 -7.54
C GLN A 59 -0.67 15.32 -6.41
N LEU A 60 0.24 15.01 -5.47
CA LEU A 60 -0.10 14.20 -4.31
C LEU A 60 -0.98 14.97 -3.32
N MET A 61 -0.69 16.25 -3.10
CA MET A 61 -1.51 17.12 -2.24
C MET A 61 -2.94 17.22 -2.78
N GLU A 62 -3.10 17.48 -4.08
CA GLU A 62 -4.40 17.51 -4.76
C GLU A 62 -5.15 16.17 -4.59
N LEU A 63 -4.46 15.03 -4.68
CA LEU A 63 -5.08 13.72 -4.48
C LEU A 63 -5.58 13.54 -3.02
N ILE A 64 -4.81 14.00 -2.04
CA ILE A 64 -5.21 13.97 -0.61
C ILE A 64 -6.40 14.90 -0.38
N GLU A 65 -6.36 16.14 -0.90
CA GLU A 65 -7.45 17.11 -0.79
C GLU A 65 -8.77 16.57 -1.37
N ARG A 66 -8.71 15.81 -2.48
CA ARG A 66 -9.89 15.13 -3.03
C ARG A 66 -10.49 14.11 -2.07
N VAL A 67 -9.64 13.35 -1.36
CA VAL A 67 -10.11 12.41 -0.33
C VAL A 67 -10.70 13.17 0.86
N GLU A 68 -10.07 14.26 1.29
CA GLU A 68 -10.59 15.12 2.36
C GLU A 68 -11.96 15.72 2.03
N ARG A 69 -12.14 16.14 0.78
CA ARG A 69 -13.41 16.63 0.24
C ARG A 69 -14.44 15.54 -0.03
N ARG A 70 -14.05 14.27 0.15
CA ARG A 70 -14.87 13.07 -0.12
C ARG A 70 -15.50 13.08 -1.50
N VAL A 71 -14.69 13.32 -2.52
CA VAL A 71 -15.16 13.27 -3.91
C VAL A 71 -15.76 11.89 -4.23
N PRO A 72 -16.71 11.79 -5.18
CA PRO A 72 -17.23 10.50 -5.62
C PRO A 72 -16.12 9.56 -6.09
N LEU A 73 -16.24 8.27 -5.82
CA LEU A 73 -15.26 7.25 -6.19
C LEU A 73 -14.82 7.31 -7.68
N PRO A 74 -15.70 7.54 -8.67
CA PRO A 74 -15.28 7.70 -10.07
C PRO A 74 -14.31 8.86 -10.30
N GLU A 75 -14.44 9.94 -9.53
CA GLU A 75 -13.55 11.11 -9.62
C GLU A 75 -12.17 10.81 -9.03
N LEU A 76 -12.13 10.16 -7.86
CA LEU A 76 -10.87 9.68 -7.27
C LEU A 76 -10.16 8.70 -8.22
N LEU A 77 -10.90 7.78 -8.82
CA LEU A 77 -10.38 6.83 -9.79
C LEU A 77 -9.84 7.50 -11.06
N ALA A 78 -10.52 8.54 -11.55
CA ALA A 78 -10.04 9.30 -12.70
C ALA A 78 -8.70 9.99 -12.38
N ALA A 79 -8.62 10.66 -11.23
CA ALA A 79 -7.40 11.28 -10.73
C ALA A 79 -6.24 10.28 -10.60
N PHE A 80 -6.53 9.11 -10.02
CA PHE A 80 -5.54 8.06 -9.81
C PHE A 80 -5.03 7.45 -11.12
N ASN A 81 -5.82 7.48 -12.19
CA ASN A 81 -5.40 6.99 -13.51
C ASN A 81 -4.58 8.01 -14.31
N GLU A 82 -4.42 9.25 -13.83
CA GLU A 82 -3.46 10.18 -14.40
C GLU A 82 -2.03 9.70 -14.10
N PRO A 83 -1.17 9.49 -15.13
CA PRO A 83 0.15 8.89 -14.92
C PRO A 83 1.00 9.62 -13.89
N ALA A 84 1.08 10.95 -13.98
CA ALA A 84 1.88 11.75 -13.04
C ALA A 84 1.39 11.58 -11.59
N THR A 85 0.09 11.71 -11.36
CA THR A 85 -0.53 11.57 -10.02
C THR A 85 -0.28 10.18 -9.44
N SER A 86 -0.52 9.13 -10.24
CA SER A 86 -0.31 7.74 -9.83
C SER A 86 1.15 7.44 -9.52
N ASP A 87 2.07 7.92 -10.35
CA ASP A 87 3.51 7.68 -10.21
C ASP A 87 4.09 8.42 -9.01
N TYR A 88 3.66 9.67 -8.76
CA TYR A 88 4.08 10.41 -7.58
C TYR A 88 3.62 9.75 -6.28
N LEU A 89 2.39 9.23 -6.24
CA LEU A 89 1.92 8.46 -5.10
C LEU A 89 2.79 7.21 -4.85
N VAL A 90 3.12 6.47 -5.91
CA VAL A 90 4.01 5.30 -5.81
C VAL A 90 5.37 5.70 -5.24
N VAL A 91 5.98 6.78 -5.75
CA VAL A 91 7.26 7.29 -5.24
C VAL A 91 7.15 7.64 -3.76
N TYR A 92 6.09 8.34 -3.37
CA TYR A 92 5.85 8.71 -1.98
C TYR A 92 5.71 7.49 -1.05
N LEU A 93 4.91 6.50 -1.45
CA LEU A 93 4.76 5.26 -0.69
C LEU A 93 6.07 4.46 -0.59
N ARG A 94 6.92 4.49 -1.62
CA ARG A 94 8.26 3.89 -1.59
C ARG A 94 9.19 4.61 -0.61
N LEU A 95 9.15 5.94 -0.58
CA LEU A 95 9.94 6.75 0.37
C LEU A 95 9.50 6.49 1.81
N LEU A 96 8.19 6.43 2.04
CA LEU A 96 7.60 6.03 3.32
C LEU A 96 8.11 4.66 3.77
N THR A 97 8.02 3.67 2.88
CA THR A 97 8.45 2.30 3.16
C THR A 97 9.95 2.26 3.48
N SER A 98 10.76 2.99 2.70
CA SER A 98 12.20 3.16 2.96
C SER A 98 12.49 3.80 4.32
N GLY A 99 11.76 4.84 4.71
CA GLY A 99 11.89 5.48 6.01
C GLY A 99 11.53 4.52 7.16
N CYS A 100 10.48 3.73 6.99
CA CYS A 100 10.05 2.72 7.97
C CYS A 100 11.10 1.62 8.16
N LEU A 101 11.62 1.06 7.06
CA LEU A 101 12.69 0.06 7.06
C LEU A 101 13.92 0.58 7.80
N GLN A 102 14.36 1.80 7.47
CA GLN A 102 15.54 2.41 8.09
C GLN A 102 15.34 2.68 9.59
N ARG A 103 14.16 3.14 10.00
CA ARG A 103 13.84 3.39 11.41
C ARG A 103 13.87 2.11 12.25
N HIS A 104 13.43 1.01 11.67
CA HIS A 104 13.36 -0.30 12.34
C HIS A 104 14.45 -1.26 11.84
N ARG A 105 15.61 -0.73 11.42
CA ARG A 105 16.68 -1.51 10.78
C ARG A 105 17.04 -2.80 11.50
N ARG A 106 17.15 -2.76 12.84
CA ARG A 106 17.55 -3.92 13.65
C ARG A 106 16.57 -5.09 13.51
N PHE A 107 15.28 -4.78 13.37
CA PHE A 107 14.25 -5.78 13.15
C PHE A 107 14.27 -6.28 11.71
N PHE A 108 14.49 -5.41 10.72
CA PHE A 108 14.40 -5.80 9.32
C PHE A 108 15.67 -6.43 8.74
N GLU A 109 16.84 -6.14 9.30
CA GLU A 109 18.15 -6.69 8.88
C GLU A 109 18.16 -8.22 8.88
N GLN A 110 17.45 -8.86 9.82
CA GLN A 110 17.38 -10.32 9.91
C GLN A 110 16.64 -11.00 8.74
N PHE A 111 15.83 -10.23 7.98
CA PHE A 111 15.10 -10.74 6.81
C PHE A 111 15.82 -10.45 5.50
N LEU A 112 16.97 -9.76 5.53
CA LEU A 112 17.75 -9.49 4.32
C LEU A 112 18.72 -10.63 4.03
N GLU A 113 18.59 -11.19 2.83
CA GLU A 113 19.53 -12.18 2.31
C GLU A 113 20.74 -11.51 1.62
N GLY A 114 21.90 -12.16 1.72
CA GLY A 114 23.12 -11.77 1.00
C GLY A 114 23.98 -10.72 1.69
N GLY A 115 23.83 -10.48 3.00
CA GLY A 115 24.69 -9.59 3.78
C GLY A 115 24.53 -8.09 3.46
N ARG A 116 23.48 -7.72 2.72
CA ARG A 116 23.15 -6.33 2.41
C ARG A 116 22.61 -5.61 3.64
N SER A 117 22.99 -4.36 3.81
CA SER A 117 22.39 -3.46 4.80
C SER A 117 21.01 -2.99 4.36
N ILE A 118 20.18 -2.58 5.33
CA ILE A 118 18.86 -1.95 5.06
C ILE A 118 19.00 -0.72 4.15
N LYS A 119 20.09 0.04 4.30
CA LYS A 119 20.33 1.21 3.46
C LYS A 119 20.55 0.84 2.00
N GLU A 120 21.38 -0.17 1.73
CA GLU A 120 21.62 -0.68 0.37
C GLU A 120 20.35 -1.29 -0.23
N PHE A 121 19.59 -2.01 0.59
CA PHE A 121 18.31 -2.57 0.19
C PHE A 121 17.29 -1.49 -0.20
N CYS A 122 17.15 -0.43 0.61
CA CYS A 122 16.28 0.71 0.31
C CYS A 122 16.70 1.49 -0.95
N GLN A 123 17.98 1.46 -1.34
CA GLN A 123 18.47 2.10 -2.56
C GLN A 123 18.15 1.29 -3.84
N GLN A 124 17.91 -0.01 -3.73
CA GLN A 124 17.72 -0.92 -4.87
C GLN A 124 16.26 -1.12 -5.32
N VAL A 125 15.33 -0.31 -4.80
CA VAL A 125 13.90 -0.27 -5.18
C VAL A 125 13.14 -1.54 -4.78
N LEU A 126 12.16 -1.35 -3.88
CA LEU A 126 11.30 -2.39 -3.33
C LEU A 126 10.47 -3.07 -4.43
N THR A 127 10.83 -4.27 -4.85
CA THR A 127 10.05 -5.11 -5.78
C THR A 127 8.94 -5.87 -5.03
N PRO A 128 7.87 -6.33 -5.72
CA PRO A 128 6.86 -7.22 -5.14
C PRO A 128 7.50 -8.47 -4.50
N GLY A 129 7.09 -8.84 -3.27
CA GLY A 129 7.62 -9.99 -2.54
C GLY A 129 8.92 -9.71 -1.76
N THR A 130 9.21 -8.45 -1.46
CA THR A 130 10.37 -8.06 -0.64
C THR A 130 9.99 -7.64 0.78
N PRO A 131 10.91 -7.65 1.77
CA PRO A 131 10.63 -7.32 3.17
C PRO A 131 10.10 -5.90 3.48
N GLY A 132 9.74 -5.10 2.47
CA GLY A 132 9.05 -3.81 2.64
C GLY A 132 7.53 -3.92 2.81
N GLU A 133 6.91 -5.06 2.51
CA GLU A 133 5.46 -5.25 2.67
C GLU A 133 4.98 -5.13 4.14
N PRO A 134 5.69 -5.68 5.15
CA PRO A 134 5.34 -5.47 6.56
C PRO A 134 5.50 -4.02 7.03
N CYS A 135 6.31 -3.21 6.34
CA CYS A 135 6.57 -1.82 6.74
C CYS A 135 5.38 -0.90 6.51
N LEU A 136 4.52 -1.17 5.52
CA LEU A 136 3.30 -0.39 5.32
C LEU A 136 2.25 -0.69 6.42
N GLY A 137 2.16 -1.93 6.89
CA GLY A 137 1.36 -2.27 8.06
C GLY A 137 1.80 -1.51 9.32
N TYR A 138 3.09 -1.19 9.45
CA TYR A 138 3.64 -0.37 10.53
C TYR A 138 3.44 1.15 10.35
N LEU A 139 3.12 1.62 9.13
CA LEU A 139 3.03 3.05 8.82
C LEU A 139 1.67 3.69 9.13
N GLY A 140 0.66 2.92 9.56
CA GLY A 140 -0.59 3.55 9.99
C GLY A 140 -1.73 2.63 10.36
N ASP A 141 -1.52 1.59 11.17
CA ASP A 141 -2.58 0.62 11.53
C ASP A 141 -3.30 0.05 10.30
N LEU A 142 -2.59 0.02 9.18
CA LEU A 142 -3.05 -0.45 7.90
C LEU A 142 -3.08 -1.97 7.98
N CYS A 143 -4.27 -2.44 8.34
CA CYS A 143 -4.57 -3.84 8.40
C CYS A 143 -4.72 -4.33 6.95
N ASP A 144 -3.66 -4.92 6.43
CA ASP A 144 -3.63 -5.41 5.05
C ASP A 144 -3.78 -6.91 5.05
N ARG A 145 -4.71 -7.42 4.22
CA ARG A 145 -4.78 -8.83 3.90
C ARG A 145 -4.28 -9.04 2.49
N TYR A 146 -3.23 -9.83 2.30
CA TYR A 146 -2.93 -10.40 0.99
C TYR A 146 -3.21 -11.89 0.96
N MET A 147 -3.54 -12.40 -0.24
CA MET A 147 -3.75 -13.83 -0.49
C MET A 147 -2.73 -14.34 -1.47
N ASP A 148 -1.96 -15.36 -1.08
CA ASP A 148 -1.13 -16.14 -2.00
C ASP A 148 -1.76 -17.53 -2.25
N ARG A 149 -1.36 -18.16 -3.35
CA ARG A 149 -1.72 -19.54 -3.70
C ARG A 149 -1.07 -20.50 -2.71
N GLY A 150 -1.89 -21.10 -1.85
CA GLY A 150 -1.51 -22.25 -1.05
C GLY A 150 -1.61 -23.56 -1.83
N GLU A 151 -1.14 -24.65 -1.22
CA GLU A 151 -1.30 -26.00 -1.78
C GLU A 151 -2.79 -26.36 -1.99
N GLY A 152 -3.07 -27.15 -3.02
CA GLY A 152 -4.43 -27.67 -3.27
C GLY A 152 -5.47 -26.65 -3.74
N GLY A 153 -5.07 -25.44 -4.14
CA GLY A 153 -6.00 -24.39 -4.62
C GLY A 153 -6.67 -23.59 -3.49
N ALA A 154 -6.21 -23.77 -2.25
CA ALA A 154 -6.56 -22.92 -1.12
C ALA A 154 -5.89 -21.54 -1.25
N THR A 155 -6.58 -20.50 -0.76
CA THR A 155 -5.97 -19.17 -0.61
C THR A 155 -5.57 -18.95 0.84
N ASN A 156 -4.30 -18.58 1.06
CA ASN A 156 -3.76 -18.33 2.40
C ASN A 156 -3.84 -16.84 2.70
N PRO A 157 -4.69 -16.39 3.65
CA PRO A 157 -4.75 -15.00 4.04
C PRO A 157 -3.58 -14.67 4.97
N HIS A 158 -2.80 -13.66 4.60
CA HIS A 158 -1.79 -13.07 5.46
C HIS A 158 -2.27 -11.69 5.89
N VAL A 159 -2.39 -11.45 7.20
CA VAL A 159 -2.88 -10.18 7.76
C VAL A 159 -1.77 -9.48 8.52
N PHE A 160 -1.56 -8.20 8.22
CA PHE A 160 -0.54 -7.38 8.87
C PHE A 160 -1.17 -6.11 9.44
N PRO A 161 -0.95 -5.76 10.73
CA PRO A 161 -0.31 -6.60 11.75
C PRO A 161 -1.18 -7.82 12.11
N GLU A 162 -0.57 -8.88 12.63
CA GLU A 162 -1.31 -10.10 13.02
C GLU A 162 -2.42 -9.79 14.04
N GLY A 163 -3.55 -10.48 13.91
CA GLY A 163 -4.71 -10.30 14.81
C GLY A 163 -5.56 -9.07 14.53
N SER A 164 -5.20 -8.26 13.54
CA SER A 164 -5.94 -7.06 13.16
C SER A 164 -7.09 -7.34 12.16
N GLN A 165 -8.02 -6.38 12.01
CA GLN A 165 -9.11 -6.49 11.03
C GLN A 165 -8.78 -5.72 9.75
N PRO A 166 -8.52 -6.42 8.63
CA PRO A 166 -8.06 -5.79 7.42
C PRO A 166 -9.15 -4.97 6.73
N ARG A 167 -8.81 -3.71 6.43
CA ARG A 167 -9.66 -2.79 5.65
C ARG A 167 -9.41 -2.94 4.16
N VAL A 168 -8.16 -3.18 3.79
CA VAL A 168 -7.72 -3.40 2.41
C VAL A 168 -7.46 -4.89 2.20
N CYS A 169 -7.98 -5.43 1.10
CA CYS A 169 -7.74 -6.81 0.67
C CYS A 169 -7.06 -6.81 -0.70
N LEU A 170 -5.85 -7.35 -0.76
CA LEU A 170 -5.08 -7.50 -1.99
C LEU A 170 -5.01 -8.97 -2.41
N LEU A 171 -5.05 -9.22 -3.71
CA LEU A 171 -4.75 -10.54 -4.28
C LEU A 171 -3.31 -10.53 -4.78
N TYR A 172 -2.47 -11.35 -4.18
CA TYR A 172 -1.16 -11.65 -4.74
C TYR A 172 -1.28 -12.79 -5.74
N ARG A 173 -0.58 -12.62 -6.86
CA ARG A 173 -0.25 -13.66 -7.83
C ARG A 173 1.24 -13.50 -8.11
N PRO A 174 1.98 -14.54 -8.53
CA PRO A 174 3.43 -14.43 -8.74
C PRO A 174 3.84 -13.15 -9.49
N GLY A 175 4.45 -12.20 -8.76
CA GLY A 175 4.90 -10.90 -9.27
C GLY A 175 3.85 -9.81 -9.47
N HIS A 176 2.60 -9.98 -9.04
CA HIS A 176 1.51 -9.03 -9.30
C HIS A 176 0.47 -8.94 -8.18
N TYR A 177 0.00 -7.72 -7.92
CA TYR A 177 -1.06 -7.43 -6.95
C TYR A 177 -2.30 -6.83 -7.63
N ASP A 178 -3.49 -7.25 -7.21
CA ASP A 178 -4.77 -6.62 -7.55
C ASP A 178 -5.58 -6.35 -6.27
N ILE A 179 -6.68 -5.59 -6.36
CA ILE A 179 -7.56 -5.29 -5.21
C ILE A 179 -8.78 -6.20 -5.23
N LEU A 180 -9.15 -6.75 -4.08
CA LEU A 180 -10.35 -7.57 -3.87
C LEU A 180 -11.39 -6.82 -3.05
N TYR A 181 -12.66 -6.95 -3.45
CA TYR A 181 -13.81 -6.37 -2.75
C TYR A 181 -14.79 -7.46 -2.34
N LYS A 182 -15.33 -7.34 -1.13
CA LYS A 182 -16.37 -8.23 -0.62
C LYS A 182 -17.67 -8.03 -1.39
#